data_AF-A0A445CC56-F1
#
_entry.id   AF-A0A445CC56-F1
#
_cell.length_a   1.000
_cell.length_b   1.000
_cell.length_c   1.000
_cell.angle_alpha   90.00
_cell.angle_beta   90.00
_cell.angle_gamma   90.00
#
_symmetry.space_group_name_H-M   'P 1'
#
loop_
_entity.id
_entity.type
_entity.pdbx_description
1 polymer ?
#
loop_
_entity_poly.entity_id
_entity_poly.type
_entity_poly.pdbx_seq_one_letter_code
_entity_poly.pdbx_strand_id
1 'polypeptide(L)'
;MPNAWKRDKPTRLLSPKFLFLLFSSTLILIFIFLSSSRPSSPNPNPNYFALNNRLSFHAISPFDCFNSPQAHPVIASTVEGVRYPFLFSLSDFGTLPDKPHKNIVRILKGKPFRKPDISVTVQDILEKANTEGRDGFFVDVGANVGMATFAASAMGFPVLAFEPIFENLQKICEGIFFNRVTNLVTLFEAAASDRLGNVTVHKLVGRLDNSAISATGAKLAFKSNEEVAIQVRTVPLDEVIPESERVLLLKIDVQGWEYHVLKGATKLLSRKGSQAPYLIYEEDERLLEASNSTSKEIRDFLSSVGYNDCTKHGTDAHCTKKDVR
;
A
#
# COMPACT_ATOMS: atom_id res chain seq x y z
N MET A 1 42.07 -7.50 78.50
CA MET A 1 40.71 -8.07 78.62
C MET A 1 39.78 -7.34 77.64
N PRO A 2 38.77 -8.00 77.07
CA PRO A 2 38.77 -8.37 75.65
C PRO A 2 37.47 -8.03 74.88
N ASN A 3 37.47 -8.34 73.58
CA ASN A 3 36.32 -8.80 72.74
C ASN A 3 35.20 -7.79 72.38
N ALA A 4 34.59 -7.80 71.19
CA ALA A 4 34.68 -8.69 70.03
C ALA A 4 34.18 -8.00 68.75
N TRP A 5 34.90 -8.23 67.65
CA TRP A 5 34.46 -8.08 66.28
C TRP A 5 33.31 -9.05 65.94
N LYS A 6 32.30 -8.57 65.22
CA LYS A 6 31.62 -9.35 64.17
C LYS A 6 31.75 -8.59 62.85
N ARG A 7 32.56 -9.14 61.94
CA ARG A 7 32.61 -8.78 60.52
C ARG A 7 31.45 -9.47 59.81
N ASP A 8 30.59 -8.71 59.16
CA ASP A 8 29.69 -9.26 58.14
C ASP A 8 30.52 -9.81 56.96
N LYS A 9 30.23 -11.05 56.59
CA LYS A 9 30.84 -11.71 55.42
C LYS A 9 30.11 -11.24 54.15
N PRO A 10 30.83 -11.01 53.03
CA PRO A 10 30.19 -10.77 51.75
C PRO A 10 29.54 -12.06 51.25
N THR A 11 28.27 -11.99 50.89
CA THR A 11 27.53 -13.04 50.19
C THR A 11 28.16 -13.26 48.81
N ARG A 12 28.80 -14.43 48.60
CA ARG A 12 29.25 -14.86 47.28
C ARG A 12 28.03 -15.25 46.44
N LEU A 13 27.49 -14.28 45.70
CA LEU A 13 26.28 -14.40 44.88
C LEU A 13 26.45 -15.21 43.58
N LEU A 14 27.63 -15.73 43.28
CA LEU A 14 27.87 -16.46 42.03
C LEU A 14 28.75 -17.68 42.30
N SER A 15 28.10 -18.83 42.54
CA SER A 15 28.79 -20.11 42.50
C SER A 15 28.97 -20.54 41.04
N PRO A 16 30.06 -21.25 40.68
CA PRO A 16 30.29 -21.73 39.31
C PRO A 16 29.13 -22.56 38.75
N LYS A 17 28.41 -23.29 39.63
CA LYS A 17 27.22 -24.08 39.28
C LYS A 17 26.07 -23.20 38.77
N PHE A 18 25.91 -22.01 39.32
CA PHE A 18 24.86 -21.07 38.91
C PHE A 18 25.17 -20.42 37.55
N LEU A 19 26.46 -20.14 37.29
CA LEU A 19 26.93 -19.69 35.97
C LEU A 19 26.75 -20.75 34.89
N PHE A 20 27.00 -22.03 35.19
CA PHE A 20 26.77 -23.14 34.24
C PHE A 20 25.29 -23.32 33.89
N LEU A 21 24.37 -23.15 34.85
CA LEU A 21 22.92 -23.21 34.62
C LEU A 21 22.38 -22.02 33.80
N LEU A 22 22.94 -20.82 34.00
CA LEU A 22 22.64 -19.66 33.16
C LEU A 22 23.18 -19.83 31.74
N PHE A 23 24.35 -20.46 31.57
CA PHE A 23 24.91 -20.74 30.25
C PHE A 23 24.13 -21.82 29.50
N SER A 24 23.66 -22.87 30.18
CA SER A 24 22.88 -23.92 29.52
C SER A 24 21.48 -23.44 29.12
N SER A 25 20.81 -22.65 29.96
CA SER A 25 19.50 -22.08 29.63
C SER A 25 19.56 -21.05 28.50
N THR A 26 20.61 -20.24 28.44
CA THR A 26 20.83 -19.32 27.30
C THR A 26 21.14 -20.07 26.01
N LEU A 27 21.90 -21.17 26.05
CA LEU A 27 22.17 -22.01 24.88
C LEU A 27 20.89 -22.68 24.34
N ILE A 28 20.01 -23.15 25.24
CA ILE A 28 18.71 -23.74 24.86
C ILE A 28 17.79 -22.68 24.23
N LEU A 29 17.74 -21.47 24.79
CA LEU A 29 16.97 -20.36 24.21
C LEU A 29 17.50 -19.96 22.82
N ILE A 30 18.82 -19.90 22.64
CA ILE A 30 19.45 -19.66 21.34
C ILE A 30 19.09 -20.77 20.35
N PHE A 31 19.12 -22.03 20.78
CA PHE A 31 18.77 -23.17 19.93
C PHE A 31 17.29 -23.14 19.51
N ILE A 32 16.37 -22.83 20.43
CA ILE A 32 14.94 -22.66 20.11
C ILE A 32 14.74 -21.48 19.15
N PHE A 33 15.45 -20.37 19.35
CA PHE A 33 15.35 -19.20 18.47
C PHE A 33 15.86 -19.51 17.05
N LEU A 34 16.98 -20.24 16.93
CA LEU A 34 17.53 -20.69 15.65
C LEU A 34 16.68 -21.78 14.97
N SER A 35 15.96 -22.59 15.76
CA SER A 35 15.09 -23.67 15.24
C SER A 35 13.70 -23.19 14.84
N SER A 36 13.21 -22.08 15.42
CA SER A 36 11.86 -21.53 15.19
C SER A 36 11.79 -20.45 14.12
N SER A 37 12.93 -20.01 13.57
CA SER A 37 13.00 -18.97 12.54
C SER A 37 13.35 -19.55 11.17
N ARG A 38 12.39 -20.26 10.58
CA ARG A 38 12.22 -20.28 9.12
C ARG A 38 10.76 -20.03 8.76
N PRO A 39 10.31 -18.77 8.67
CA PRO A 39 9.38 -18.46 7.60
C PRO A 39 10.12 -18.81 6.31
N SER A 40 9.53 -19.64 5.45
CA SER A 40 9.97 -19.75 4.07
C SER A 40 9.85 -18.35 3.44
N SER A 41 10.92 -17.56 3.52
CA SER A 41 11.12 -16.46 2.60
C SER A 41 11.06 -17.10 1.22
N PRO A 42 10.15 -16.70 0.32
CA PRO A 42 10.36 -17.01 -1.08
C PRO A 42 11.76 -16.50 -1.40
N ASN A 43 12.63 -17.39 -1.89
CA ASN A 43 13.93 -16.98 -2.38
C ASN A 43 13.67 -15.82 -3.35
N PRO A 44 14.25 -14.62 -3.13
CA PRO A 44 14.11 -13.55 -4.09
C PRO A 44 14.74 -14.07 -5.38
N ASN A 45 13.88 -14.39 -6.35
CA ASN A 45 14.32 -14.84 -7.65
C ASN A 45 15.27 -13.75 -8.18
N PRO A 46 16.54 -14.05 -8.51
CA PRO A 46 17.54 -13.02 -8.84
C PRO A 46 17.15 -12.16 -10.06
N ASN A 47 16.10 -12.56 -10.79
CA ASN A 47 15.49 -11.78 -11.87
C ASN A 47 14.75 -10.50 -11.43
N TYR A 48 14.48 -10.29 -10.14
CA TYR A 48 13.73 -9.09 -9.69
C TYR A 48 14.58 -7.81 -9.59
N PHE A 49 15.91 -7.90 -9.47
CA PHE A 49 16.80 -6.74 -9.63
C PHE A 49 16.75 -6.12 -11.03
N ALA A 50 16.08 -6.78 -11.98
CA ALA A 50 15.96 -6.34 -13.38
C ALA A 50 14.66 -5.59 -13.70
N LEU A 51 13.73 -5.36 -12.75
CA LEU A 51 12.48 -4.65 -13.07
C LEU A 51 12.73 -3.19 -13.48
N ASN A 52 13.63 -2.50 -12.77
CA ASN A 52 14.01 -1.11 -13.08
C ASN A 52 14.70 -0.96 -14.44
N ASN A 53 15.21 -2.05 -15.03
CA ASN A 53 15.86 -2.05 -16.35
C ASN A 53 14.97 -2.58 -17.49
N ARG A 54 13.80 -3.17 -17.20
CA ARG A 54 12.90 -3.72 -18.24
C ARG A 54 11.90 -2.70 -18.75
N LEU A 55 11.51 -1.74 -17.92
CA LEU A 55 10.51 -0.75 -18.27
C LEU A 55 11.18 0.59 -18.52
N SER A 56 11.23 0.99 -19.78
CA SER A 56 11.65 2.34 -20.16
C SER A 56 10.48 3.28 -19.95
N PHE A 57 10.36 3.82 -18.73
CA PHE A 57 9.29 4.74 -18.38
C PHE A 57 9.57 6.13 -18.98
N HIS A 58 9.30 6.29 -20.27
CA HIS A 58 9.58 7.53 -21.01
C HIS A 58 8.74 8.72 -20.55
N ALA A 59 7.54 8.47 -20.02
CA ALA A 59 6.61 9.52 -19.58
C ALA A 59 6.89 10.03 -18.15
N ILE A 60 7.39 9.16 -17.26
CA ILE A 60 7.66 9.52 -15.85
C ILE A 60 8.69 8.59 -15.23
N SER A 61 9.68 9.15 -14.54
CA SER A 61 10.64 8.35 -13.76
C SER A 61 10.04 7.89 -12.43
N PRO A 62 10.37 6.68 -11.95
CA PRO A 62 10.01 6.24 -10.61
C PRO A 62 10.50 7.22 -9.54
N PHE A 63 9.70 7.39 -8.50
CA PHE A 63 10.03 8.20 -7.33
C PHE A 63 11.16 7.55 -6.53
N ASP A 64 12.17 8.34 -6.18
CA ASP A 64 13.35 7.86 -5.47
C ASP A 64 13.10 7.82 -3.96
N CYS A 65 12.61 6.67 -3.49
CA CYS A 65 12.40 6.43 -2.07
C CYS A 65 13.69 6.45 -1.23
N PHE A 66 14.86 6.22 -1.82
CA PHE A 66 16.12 6.23 -1.07
C PHE A 66 16.54 7.65 -0.72
N ASN A 67 16.30 8.60 -1.64
CA ASN A 67 16.58 10.01 -1.42
C ASN A 67 15.39 10.81 -0.87
N SER A 68 14.22 10.18 -0.69
CA SER A 68 13.06 10.80 -0.05
C SER A 68 13.33 11.07 1.44
N PRO A 69 13.08 12.28 1.95
CA PRO A 69 13.07 12.54 3.38
C PRO A 69 12.10 11.59 4.08
N GLN A 70 12.52 11.03 5.21
CA GLN A 70 11.66 10.18 6.03
C GLN A 70 10.59 11.04 6.72
N ALA A 71 9.36 10.53 6.86
CA ALA A 71 8.39 11.20 7.72
C ALA A 71 8.82 11.03 9.19
N HIS A 72 8.38 11.90 10.09
CA HIS A 72 8.74 11.81 11.51
C HIS A 72 7.57 12.28 12.39
N PRO A 73 7.26 11.57 13.49
CA PRO A 73 7.86 10.31 13.95
C PRO A 73 7.36 9.09 13.17
N VAL A 74 8.14 8.02 13.12
CA VAL A 74 7.77 6.78 12.42
C VAL A 74 7.28 5.72 13.39
N ILE A 75 6.03 5.28 13.24
CA ILE A 75 5.42 4.23 14.05
C ILE A 75 4.87 3.15 13.14
N ALA A 76 5.54 2.00 13.10
CA ALA A 76 5.11 0.85 12.32
C ALA A 76 4.61 -0.30 13.20
N SER A 77 3.60 -1.03 12.72
CA SER A 77 3.15 -2.29 13.34
C SER A 77 2.55 -3.22 12.29
N THR A 78 2.46 -4.51 12.62
CA THR A 78 1.92 -5.54 11.72
C THR A 78 0.42 -5.36 11.53
N VAL A 79 -0.05 -5.49 10.29
CA VAL A 79 -1.47 -5.55 9.93
C VAL A 79 -1.96 -6.99 10.11
N GLU A 80 -2.91 -7.19 11.03
CA GLU A 80 -3.44 -8.52 11.37
C GLU A 80 -4.73 -8.85 10.59
N GLY A 81 -4.99 -10.14 10.36
CA GLY A 81 -6.26 -10.64 9.79
C GLY A 81 -6.31 -10.66 8.25
N VAL A 82 -5.18 -10.41 7.59
CA VAL A 82 -4.92 -10.73 6.17
C VAL A 82 -4.13 -12.04 6.08
N ARG A 83 -4.17 -12.71 4.93
CA ARG A 83 -3.48 -14.01 4.71
C ARG A 83 -1.96 -13.86 4.74
N TYR A 84 -1.47 -12.75 4.17
CA TYR A 84 -0.06 -12.37 4.15
C TYR A 84 0.13 -11.07 4.93
N PRO A 85 0.51 -11.14 6.23
CA PRO A 85 0.71 -9.96 7.06
C PRO A 85 1.84 -9.06 6.54
N PHE A 86 1.69 -7.76 6.73
CA PHE A 86 2.69 -6.75 6.34
C PHE A 86 2.83 -5.68 7.42
N LEU A 87 3.96 -4.97 7.42
CA LEU A 87 4.19 -3.82 8.28
C LEU A 87 3.58 -2.57 7.65
N PHE A 88 2.88 -1.80 8.45
CA PHE A 88 2.32 -0.52 8.03
C PHE A 88 2.80 0.58 8.97
N SER A 89 3.29 1.67 8.38
CA SER A 89 3.75 2.87 9.08
C SER A 89 2.62 3.90 9.18
N LEU A 90 2.34 4.38 10.38
CA LEU A 90 1.61 5.61 10.60
C LEU A 90 2.59 6.68 11.08
N SER A 91 2.77 7.69 10.26
CA SER A 91 3.62 8.85 10.56
C SER A 91 2.80 10.08 10.99
N ASP A 92 1.56 9.88 11.42
CA ASP A 92 0.62 10.96 11.76
C ASP A 92 -0.17 10.64 13.02
N PHE A 93 0.12 11.32 14.14
CA PHE A 93 -0.69 11.24 15.36
C PHE A 93 -2.02 12.01 15.25
N GLY A 94 -2.27 12.69 14.13
CA GLY A 94 -3.27 13.73 13.98
C GLY A 94 -2.77 15.06 14.55
N THR A 95 -3.40 16.16 14.15
CA THR A 95 -3.23 17.47 14.78
C THR A 95 -4.22 17.61 15.95
N LEU A 96 -3.73 17.97 17.15
CA LEU A 96 -4.62 18.34 18.26
C LEU A 96 -5.53 19.50 17.81
N PRO A 97 -6.85 19.50 18.12
CA PRO A 97 -7.53 18.69 19.14
C PRO A 97 -8.12 17.34 18.66
N ASP A 98 -7.82 16.91 17.42
CA ASP A 98 -8.40 15.67 16.89
C ASP A 98 -7.89 14.44 17.64
N LYS A 99 -8.77 13.45 17.80
CA LYS A 99 -8.38 12.15 18.37
C LYS A 99 -7.44 11.43 17.39
N PRO A 100 -6.38 10.78 17.89
CA PRO A 100 -5.48 9.99 17.05
C PRO A 100 -6.27 8.92 16.30
N HIS A 101 -5.83 8.59 15.08
CA HIS A 101 -6.48 7.60 14.23
C HIS A 101 -6.72 6.30 14.99
N LYS A 102 -7.84 5.60 14.72
CA LYS A 102 -8.29 4.43 15.52
C LYS A 102 -7.21 3.35 15.63
N ASN A 103 -6.39 3.17 14.59
CA ASN A 103 -5.29 2.21 14.63
C ASN A 103 -4.11 2.66 15.51
N ILE A 104 -3.87 3.97 15.67
CA ILE A 104 -2.88 4.49 16.62
C ILE A 104 -3.33 4.20 18.05
N VAL A 105 -4.61 4.44 18.34
CA VAL A 105 -5.20 4.09 19.64
C VAL A 105 -5.07 2.59 19.94
N ARG A 106 -5.09 1.73 18.92
CA ARG A 106 -4.84 0.29 19.08
C ARG A 106 -3.39 0.01 19.43
N ILE A 107 -2.43 0.61 18.74
CA ILE A 107 -0.99 0.45 19.04
C ILE A 107 -0.68 0.92 20.46
N LEU A 108 -1.21 2.07 20.88
CA LEU A 108 -1.05 2.58 22.25
C LEU A 108 -1.62 1.62 23.31
N LYS A 109 -2.50 0.71 22.90
CA LYS A 109 -3.06 -0.37 23.73
C LYS A 109 -2.38 -1.72 23.51
N GLY A 110 -1.23 -1.76 22.83
CA GLY A 110 -0.49 -2.98 22.50
C GLY A 110 -1.17 -3.89 21.46
N LYS A 111 -2.13 -3.35 20.69
CA LYS A 111 -2.89 -4.11 19.69
C LYS A 111 -2.39 -3.81 18.26
N PRO A 112 -2.29 -4.82 17.38
CA PRO A 112 -1.91 -4.62 15.98
C PRO A 112 -2.90 -3.76 15.18
N PHE A 113 -2.51 -3.35 13.98
CA PHE A 113 -3.40 -2.66 13.05
C PHE A 113 -4.57 -3.55 12.64
N ARG A 114 -5.78 -2.99 12.65
CA ARG A 114 -6.93 -3.66 12.06
C ARG A 114 -6.77 -3.64 10.53
N LYS A 115 -6.93 -4.80 9.88
CA LYS A 115 -6.95 -4.89 8.42
C LYS A 115 -7.95 -3.92 7.78
N PRO A 116 -7.57 -3.23 6.70
CA PRO A 116 -8.52 -2.65 5.76
C PRO A 116 -9.18 -3.75 4.92
N ASP A 117 -10.43 -3.52 4.52
CA ASP A 117 -11.16 -4.47 3.67
C ASP A 117 -10.51 -4.58 2.29
N ILE A 118 -9.99 -3.48 1.73
CA ILE A 118 -9.29 -3.50 0.43
C ILE A 118 -8.06 -4.42 0.44
N SER A 119 -7.30 -4.48 1.53
CA SER A 119 -6.13 -5.36 1.64
C SER A 119 -6.51 -6.84 1.57
N VAL A 120 -7.68 -7.20 2.11
CA VAL A 120 -8.22 -8.57 2.05
C VAL A 120 -8.63 -8.89 0.62
N THR A 121 -9.42 -8.01 0.01
CA THR A 121 -9.90 -8.14 -1.37
C THR A 121 -8.74 -8.31 -2.36
N VAL A 122 -7.70 -7.49 -2.24
CA VAL A 122 -6.49 -7.59 -3.08
C VAL A 122 -5.82 -8.95 -2.92
N GLN A 123 -5.63 -9.42 -1.68
CA GLN A 123 -5.00 -10.73 -1.46
C GLN A 123 -5.83 -11.89 -1.99
N ASP A 124 -7.15 -11.85 -1.84
CA ASP A 124 -8.03 -12.92 -2.33
C ASP A 124 -8.05 -13.00 -3.87
N ILE A 125 -8.07 -11.84 -4.56
CA ILE A 125 -8.04 -11.79 -6.03
C ILE A 125 -6.68 -12.25 -6.57
N LEU A 126 -5.59 -11.75 -5.99
CA LEU A 126 -4.24 -12.11 -6.42
C LEU A 126 -3.91 -13.57 -6.09
N GLU A 127 -4.41 -14.10 -4.98
CA GLU A 127 -4.29 -15.52 -4.67
C GLU A 127 -4.97 -16.37 -5.73
N LYS A 128 -6.19 -16.00 -6.13
CA LYS A 128 -6.89 -16.70 -7.21
C LYS A 128 -6.07 -16.69 -8.50
N ALA A 129 -5.53 -15.53 -8.88
CA ALA A 129 -4.66 -15.43 -10.05
C ALA A 129 -3.40 -16.32 -9.94
N ASN A 130 -2.77 -16.36 -8.76
CA ASN A 130 -1.62 -17.23 -8.48
C ASN A 130 -1.98 -18.72 -8.61
N THR A 131 -3.12 -19.14 -8.06
CA THR A 131 -3.59 -20.54 -8.15
C THR A 131 -3.93 -20.95 -9.59
N GLU A 132 -4.29 -19.99 -10.44
CA GLU A 132 -4.51 -20.19 -11.89
C GLU A 132 -3.20 -20.12 -12.70
N GLY A 133 -2.04 -19.97 -12.05
CA GLY A 133 -0.74 -19.87 -12.69
C GLY A 133 -0.53 -18.58 -13.49
N ARG A 134 -1.28 -17.51 -13.18
CA ARG A 134 -1.15 -16.21 -13.85
C ARG A 134 -0.13 -15.34 -13.14
N ASP A 135 0.74 -14.70 -13.93
CA ASP A 135 1.71 -13.70 -13.50
C ASP A 135 1.38 -12.31 -14.06
N GLY A 136 1.94 -11.28 -13.45
CA GLY A 136 1.77 -9.89 -13.88
C GLY A 136 1.74 -8.92 -12.71
N PHE A 137 1.54 -7.65 -13.05
CA PHE A 137 1.54 -6.54 -12.12
C PHE A 137 0.20 -6.39 -11.39
N PHE A 138 0.28 -5.96 -10.14
CA PHE A 138 -0.77 -5.20 -9.49
C PHE A 138 -0.53 -3.71 -9.74
N VAL A 139 -1.57 -2.97 -10.13
CA VAL A 139 -1.50 -1.53 -10.34
C VAL A 139 -2.41 -0.85 -9.31
N ASP A 140 -1.81 -0.03 -8.45
CA ASP A 140 -2.48 0.69 -7.36
C ASP A 140 -2.52 2.19 -7.69
N VAL A 141 -3.68 2.66 -8.18
CA VAL A 141 -3.90 4.07 -8.48
C VAL A 141 -4.59 4.73 -7.30
N GLY A 142 -4.01 5.85 -6.85
CA GLY A 142 -4.38 6.46 -5.56
C GLY A 142 -3.93 5.55 -4.42
N ALA A 143 -2.64 5.23 -4.41
CA ALA A 143 -2.07 4.30 -3.44
C ALA A 143 -2.22 4.82 -1.98
N ASN A 144 -2.41 6.14 -1.81
CA ASN A 144 -2.57 6.82 -0.54
C ASN A 144 -1.41 6.41 0.39
N VAL A 145 -1.70 5.76 1.52
CA VAL A 145 -0.67 5.31 2.47
C VAL A 145 -0.10 3.92 2.16
N GLY A 146 -0.49 3.29 1.04
CA GLY A 146 0.10 2.04 0.54
C GLY A 146 -0.58 0.75 1.03
N MET A 147 -1.79 0.79 1.59
CA MET A 147 -2.45 -0.41 2.16
C MET A 147 -2.70 -1.53 1.13
N ALA A 148 -3.09 -1.17 -0.10
CA ALA A 148 -3.28 -2.13 -1.17
C ALA A 148 -1.94 -2.55 -1.78
N THR A 149 -1.05 -1.58 -2.02
CA THR A 149 0.35 -1.81 -2.43
C THR A 149 1.04 -2.88 -1.58
N PHE A 150 1.06 -2.74 -0.25
CA PHE A 150 1.74 -3.72 0.62
C PHE A 150 0.99 -5.03 0.76
N ALA A 151 -0.34 -5.02 0.64
CA ALA A 151 -1.12 -6.25 0.63
C ALA A 151 -0.72 -7.16 -0.55
N ALA A 152 -0.48 -6.58 -1.72
CA ALA A 152 -0.01 -7.28 -2.91
C ALA A 152 1.48 -7.65 -2.84
N SER A 153 2.34 -6.70 -2.46
CA SER A 153 3.79 -6.95 -2.42
C SER A 153 4.19 -7.99 -1.37
N ALA A 154 3.46 -8.09 -0.26
CA ALA A 154 3.67 -9.12 0.77
C ALA A 154 3.41 -10.55 0.26
N MET A 155 2.64 -10.70 -0.82
CA MET A 155 2.43 -11.97 -1.53
C MET A 155 3.53 -12.25 -2.57
N GLY A 156 4.41 -11.28 -2.84
CA GLY A 156 5.46 -11.39 -3.86
C GLY A 156 5.09 -10.85 -5.24
N PHE A 157 3.93 -10.20 -5.40
CA PHE A 157 3.56 -9.59 -6.69
C PHE A 157 4.32 -8.28 -6.94
N PRO A 158 4.76 -8.01 -8.17
CA PRO A 158 5.26 -6.70 -8.55
C PRO A 158 4.12 -5.68 -8.59
N VAL A 159 4.39 -4.46 -8.12
CA VAL A 159 3.40 -3.39 -7.94
C VAL A 159 3.86 -2.12 -8.66
N LEU A 160 2.96 -1.52 -9.43
CA LEU A 160 3.08 -0.14 -9.93
C LEU A 160 2.12 0.74 -9.13
N ALA A 161 2.65 1.59 -8.25
CA ALA A 161 1.87 2.45 -7.37
C ALA A 161 1.92 3.91 -7.85
N PHE A 162 0.77 4.56 -7.97
CA PHE A 162 0.63 5.95 -8.37
C PHE A 162 0.03 6.76 -7.22
N GLU A 163 0.79 7.75 -6.73
CA GLU A 163 0.37 8.62 -5.63
C GLU A 163 0.93 10.03 -5.84
N PRO A 164 0.08 11.06 -5.98
CA PRO A 164 0.56 12.41 -6.21
C PRO A 164 0.94 13.19 -4.94
N ILE A 165 0.50 12.75 -3.74
CA ILE A 165 0.71 13.49 -2.50
C ILE A 165 2.05 13.12 -1.88
N PHE A 166 2.95 14.10 -1.76
CA PHE A 166 4.30 13.89 -1.23
C PHE A 166 4.33 13.20 0.15
N GLU A 167 3.47 13.62 1.08
CA GLU A 167 3.44 13.04 2.42
C GLU A 167 2.94 11.59 2.43
N ASN A 168 2.18 11.20 1.42
CA ASN A 168 1.78 9.80 1.22
C ASN A 168 2.93 8.99 0.59
N LEU A 169 3.63 9.58 -0.37
CA LEU A 169 4.85 8.99 -0.94
C LEU A 169 5.88 8.65 0.14
N GLN A 170 6.11 9.56 1.10
CA GLN A 170 7.03 9.31 2.22
C GLN A 170 6.65 8.06 3.03
N LYS A 171 5.35 7.88 3.33
CA LYS A 171 4.84 6.70 4.06
C LYS A 171 4.97 5.42 3.23
N ILE A 172 4.70 5.49 1.92
CA ILE A 172 4.90 4.35 1.04
C ILE A 172 6.39 3.99 1.00
N CYS A 173 7.30 4.94 0.91
CA CYS A 173 8.74 4.68 0.94
C CYS A 173 9.19 4.01 2.25
N GLU A 174 8.67 4.45 3.40
CA GLU A 174 8.89 3.77 4.69
C GLU A 174 8.37 2.33 4.66
N GLY A 175 7.15 2.11 4.17
CA GLY A 175 6.58 0.79 4.06
C GLY A 175 7.37 -0.11 3.10
N ILE A 176 7.91 0.43 2.01
CA ILE A 176 8.79 -0.30 1.09
C ILE A 176 10.03 -0.80 1.83
N PHE A 177 10.65 0.05 2.64
CA PHE A 177 11.81 -0.30 3.45
C PHE A 177 11.47 -1.34 4.54
N PHE A 178 10.39 -1.11 5.28
CA PHE A 178 9.97 -2.00 6.38
C PHE A 178 9.56 -3.39 5.91
N ASN A 179 8.86 -3.47 4.77
CA ASN A 179 8.46 -4.75 4.20
C ASN A 179 9.57 -5.40 3.37
N ARG A 180 10.70 -4.72 3.13
CA ARG A 180 11.82 -5.20 2.30
C ARG A 180 11.38 -5.55 0.87
N VAL A 181 10.54 -4.69 0.28
CA VAL A 181 9.90 -4.90 -1.03
C VAL A 181 10.39 -3.93 -2.11
N THR A 182 11.59 -3.37 -1.94
CA THR A 182 12.19 -2.41 -2.89
C THR A 182 12.28 -2.95 -4.31
N ASN A 183 12.44 -4.27 -4.48
CA ASN A 183 12.50 -4.95 -5.77
C ASN A 183 11.13 -5.33 -6.35
N LEU A 184 10.04 -5.10 -5.60
CA LEU A 184 8.67 -5.43 -6.01
C LEU A 184 7.83 -4.18 -6.26
N VAL A 185 8.10 -3.06 -5.58
CA VAL A 185 7.26 -1.86 -5.67
C VAL A 185 7.99 -0.77 -6.45
N THR A 186 7.39 -0.35 -7.56
CA THR A 186 7.76 0.86 -8.29
C THR A 186 6.72 1.95 -7.99
N LEU A 187 7.17 3.07 -7.43
CA LEU A 187 6.31 4.17 -7.00
C LEU A 187 6.44 5.35 -7.97
N PHE A 188 5.33 6.00 -8.30
CA PHE A 188 5.29 7.18 -9.17
C PHE A 188 4.62 8.35 -8.46
N GLU A 189 5.33 9.49 -8.40
CA GLU A 189 4.79 10.78 -7.98
C GLU A 189 3.97 11.40 -9.12
N ALA A 190 2.76 10.87 -9.33
CA ALA A 190 1.80 11.41 -10.28
C ALA A 190 0.39 10.91 -9.99
N ALA A 191 -0.59 11.73 -10.38
CA ALA A 191 -1.96 11.29 -10.53
C ALA A 191 -2.13 10.59 -11.88
N ALA A 192 -2.68 9.38 -11.89
CA ALA A 192 -3.10 8.79 -13.16
C ALA A 192 -4.27 9.61 -13.74
N SER A 193 -4.29 9.83 -15.05
CA SER A 193 -5.31 10.66 -15.72
C SER A 193 -5.38 10.38 -17.21
N ASP A 194 -6.21 11.10 -17.95
CA ASP A 194 -6.39 10.96 -19.40
C ASP A 194 -5.35 11.72 -20.25
N ARG A 195 -4.44 12.44 -19.61
CA ARG A 195 -3.44 13.28 -20.28
C ARG A 195 -2.18 13.50 -19.46
N LEU A 196 -1.09 13.80 -20.16
CA LEU A 196 0.11 14.38 -19.56
C LEU A 196 -0.14 15.85 -19.17
N GLY A 197 0.45 16.29 -18.07
CA GLY A 197 0.36 17.68 -17.63
C GLY A 197 0.32 17.81 -16.12
N ASN A 198 -0.42 18.81 -15.64
CA ASN A 198 -0.66 19.01 -14.22
C ASN A 198 -2.17 19.16 -13.96
N VAL A 199 -2.60 18.75 -12.77
CA VAL A 199 -3.94 19.00 -12.25
C VAL A 199 -3.85 19.55 -10.84
N THR A 200 -4.84 20.36 -10.46
CA THR A 200 -4.99 20.80 -9.08
C THR A 200 -5.64 19.70 -8.26
N VAL A 201 -5.03 19.32 -7.15
CA VAL A 201 -5.61 18.43 -6.13
C VAL A 201 -5.90 19.27 -4.89
N HIS A 202 -7.02 19.00 -4.24
CA HIS A 202 -7.41 19.63 -2.99
C HIS A 202 -7.14 18.66 -1.84
N LYS A 203 -6.10 18.96 -1.06
CA LYS A 203 -5.71 18.20 0.12
C LYS A 203 -6.24 18.90 1.37
N LEU A 204 -6.68 18.15 2.38
CA LEU A 204 -7.06 18.75 3.65
C LEU A 204 -5.88 18.94 4.60
N VAL A 205 -5.89 20.06 5.33
CA VAL A 205 -4.90 20.36 6.36
C VAL A 205 -5.17 19.48 7.59
N GLY A 206 -4.10 18.92 8.18
CA GLY A 206 -4.17 18.18 9.45
C GLY A 206 -4.64 16.73 9.37
N ARG A 207 -4.97 16.22 8.17
CA ARG A 207 -5.29 14.79 7.95
C ARG A 207 -4.52 14.28 6.75
N LEU A 208 -3.49 13.45 6.98
CA LEU A 208 -2.59 13.02 5.93
C LEU A 208 -3.12 11.87 5.06
N ASP A 209 -4.32 11.34 5.30
CA ASP A 209 -4.93 10.22 4.55
C ASP A 209 -6.09 10.64 3.63
N ASN A 210 -6.36 11.95 3.54
CA ASN A 210 -7.58 12.50 2.95
C ASN A 210 -7.26 13.56 1.86
N SER A 211 -7.21 13.15 0.60
CA SER A 211 -7.04 14.04 -0.56
C SER A 211 -8.06 13.72 -1.64
N ALA A 212 -8.60 14.75 -2.31
CA ALA A 212 -9.49 14.58 -3.45
C ALA A 212 -9.14 15.59 -4.56
N ILE A 213 -9.44 15.26 -5.82
CA ILE A 213 -9.07 16.11 -6.95
C ILE A 213 -9.97 17.36 -7.07
N SER A 214 -11.19 17.31 -6.53
CA SER A 214 -12.09 18.47 -6.45
C SER A 214 -12.16 19.07 -5.04
N ALA A 215 -12.19 20.40 -4.92
CA ALA A 215 -12.46 21.11 -3.66
C ALA A 215 -13.80 20.68 -3.05
N THR A 216 -14.82 20.52 -3.89
CA THR A 216 -16.14 20.05 -3.48
C THR A 216 -16.07 18.59 -3.04
N GLY A 217 -15.31 17.75 -3.76
CA GLY A 217 -15.06 16.36 -3.38
C GLY A 217 -14.35 16.24 -2.03
N ALA A 218 -13.32 17.07 -1.79
CA ALA A 218 -12.59 17.11 -0.53
C ALA A 218 -13.50 17.51 0.65
N LYS A 219 -14.37 18.52 0.46
CA LYS A 219 -15.34 18.94 1.49
C LYS A 219 -16.39 17.85 1.78
N LEU A 220 -16.90 17.20 0.74
CA LEU A 220 -17.90 16.14 0.86
C LEU A 220 -17.35 14.88 1.52
N ALA A 221 -16.16 14.42 1.09
CA ALA A 221 -15.53 13.20 1.59
C ALA A 221 -15.14 13.31 3.08
N PHE A 222 -14.69 14.48 3.53
CA PHE A 222 -13.91 14.56 4.77
C PHE A 222 -14.40 15.60 5.79
N LYS A 223 -15.42 16.42 5.46
CA LYS A 223 -16.10 17.33 6.40
C LYS A 223 -15.16 18.30 7.16
N SER A 224 -14.05 18.73 6.55
CA SER A 224 -13.13 19.75 7.08
C SER A 224 -13.17 21.02 6.22
N ASN A 225 -12.87 22.17 6.83
CA ASN A 225 -12.96 23.49 6.19
C ASN A 225 -11.62 24.05 5.68
N GLU A 226 -10.49 23.43 6.02
CA GLU A 226 -9.15 23.89 5.58
C GLU A 226 -8.59 22.97 4.49
N GLU A 227 -8.55 23.49 3.27
CA GLU A 227 -8.02 22.80 2.08
C GLU A 227 -6.83 23.56 1.50
N VAL A 228 -5.83 22.83 1.01
CA VAL A 228 -4.68 23.34 0.26
C VAL A 228 -4.77 22.81 -1.15
N ALA A 229 -4.81 23.72 -2.10
CA ALA A 229 -4.67 23.41 -3.52
C ALA A 229 -3.19 23.16 -3.83
N ILE A 230 -2.89 21.98 -4.37
CA ILE A 230 -1.54 21.60 -4.80
C ILE A 230 -1.57 21.21 -6.28
N GLN A 231 -0.54 21.59 -7.02
CA GLN A 231 -0.36 21.16 -8.40
C GLN A 231 0.40 19.85 -8.42
N VAL A 232 -0.16 18.84 -9.07
CA VAL A 232 0.45 17.51 -9.20
C VAL A 232 0.55 17.12 -10.66
N ARG A 233 1.58 16.36 -11.00
CA ARG A 233 1.77 15.83 -12.35
C ARG A 233 0.70 14.79 -12.67
N THR A 234 0.25 14.77 -13.92
CA THR A 234 -0.67 13.75 -14.43
C THR A 234 -0.02 12.88 -15.50
N VAL A 235 -0.37 11.59 -15.52
CA VAL A 235 0.15 10.64 -16.50
C VAL A 235 -0.93 9.62 -16.91
N PRO A 236 -1.09 9.32 -18.21
CA PRO A 236 -1.92 8.18 -18.64
C PRO A 236 -1.26 6.85 -18.30
N LEU A 237 -2.04 5.88 -17.82
CA LEU A 237 -1.52 4.54 -17.52
C LEU A 237 -0.97 3.86 -18.77
N ASP A 238 -1.59 4.08 -19.94
CA ASP A 238 -1.13 3.56 -21.23
C ASP A 238 0.25 4.10 -21.66
N GLU A 239 0.72 5.22 -21.08
CA GLU A 239 2.07 5.77 -21.33
C GLU A 239 3.13 5.19 -20.38
N VAL A 240 2.71 4.53 -19.30
CA VAL A 240 3.60 3.96 -18.27
C VAL A 240 3.67 2.44 -18.37
N ILE A 241 2.55 1.80 -18.70
CA ILE A 241 2.40 0.35 -18.74
C ILE A 241 2.43 -0.11 -20.20
N PRO A 242 3.54 -0.65 -20.69
CA PRO A 242 3.62 -1.09 -22.07
C PRO A 242 2.69 -2.29 -22.33
N GLU A 243 2.31 -2.47 -23.59
CA GLU A 243 1.41 -3.55 -24.02
C GLU A 243 1.98 -4.95 -23.74
N SER A 244 3.30 -5.09 -23.64
CA SER A 244 3.98 -6.35 -23.33
C SER A 244 3.84 -6.80 -21.89
N GLU A 245 3.56 -5.88 -20.95
CA GLU A 245 3.47 -6.19 -19.53
C GLU A 245 2.04 -6.52 -19.13
N ARG A 246 1.85 -7.66 -18.48
CA ARG A 246 0.56 -8.13 -18.02
C ARG A 246 0.17 -7.46 -16.71
N VAL A 247 -1.09 -7.02 -16.60
CA VAL A 247 -1.68 -6.52 -15.36
C VAL A 247 -2.75 -7.50 -14.91
N LEU A 248 -2.61 -8.02 -13.70
CA LEU A 248 -3.56 -8.95 -13.10
C LEU A 248 -4.75 -8.22 -12.49
N LEU A 249 -4.46 -7.12 -11.79
CA LEU A 249 -5.43 -6.33 -11.05
C LEU A 249 -5.06 -4.85 -11.15
N LEU A 250 -6.03 -4.04 -11.55
CA LEU A 250 -5.98 -2.59 -11.55
C LEU A 250 -6.98 -2.10 -10.50
N LYS A 251 -6.49 -1.41 -9.47
CA LYS A 251 -7.30 -0.75 -8.44
C LYS A 251 -7.22 0.76 -8.65
N ILE A 252 -8.38 1.44 -8.65
CA ILE A 252 -8.51 2.87 -8.83
C ILE A 252 -9.35 3.46 -7.69
N ASP A 253 -8.74 4.26 -6.83
CA ASP A 253 -9.43 4.96 -5.75
C ASP A 253 -8.80 6.35 -5.67
N VAL A 254 -9.37 7.30 -6.42
CA VAL A 254 -8.82 8.64 -6.62
C VAL A 254 -9.83 9.72 -6.25
N GLN A 255 -10.87 9.34 -5.50
CA GLN A 255 -11.84 10.23 -4.86
C GLN A 255 -12.54 11.14 -5.89
N GLY A 256 -13.09 10.54 -6.95
CA GLY A 256 -13.94 11.20 -7.95
C GLY A 256 -13.31 11.38 -9.34
N TRP A 257 -12.04 11.04 -9.53
CA TRP A 257 -11.33 11.18 -10.81
C TRP A 257 -11.23 9.88 -11.61
N GLU A 258 -12.00 8.85 -11.23
CA GLU A 258 -11.92 7.50 -11.76
C GLU A 258 -12.13 7.48 -13.27
N TYR A 259 -13.09 8.26 -13.78
CA TYR A 259 -13.38 8.33 -15.22
C TYR A 259 -12.17 8.78 -16.05
N HIS A 260 -11.37 9.72 -15.55
CA HIS A 260 -10.18 10.20 -16.26
C HIS A 260 -9.04 9.19 -16.20
N VAL A 261 -8.85 8.50 -15.08
CA VAL A 261 -7.90 7.38 -14.99
C VAL A 261 -8.25 6.29 -16.01
N LEU A 262 -9.53 5.91 -16.07
CA LEU A 262 -10.03 4.88 -16.98
C LEU A 262 -9.79 5.24 -18.45
N LYS A 263 -10.05 6.49 -18.85
CA LYS A 263 -9.72 6.99 -20.19
C LYS A 263 -8.22 6.91 -20.49
N GLY A 264 -7.37 7.23 -19.51
CA GLY A 264 -5.91 7.09 -19.62
C GLY A 264 -5.39 5.65 -19.66
N ALA A 265 -6.27 4.67 -19.47
CA ALA A 265 -5.98 3.24 -19.47
C ALA A 265 -6.74 2.50 -20.59
N THR A 266 -7.18 3.21 -21.64
CA THR A 266 -8.03 2.67 -22.69
C THR A 266 -7.40 1.45 -23.38
N LYS A 267 -6.11 1.50 -23.74
CA LYS A 267 -5.41 0.37 -24.38
C LYS A 267 -5.28 -0.80 -23.42
N LEU A 268 -4.90 -0.54 -22.16
CA LEU A 268 -4.82 -1.55 -21.11
C LEU A 268 -6.17 -2.28 -20.90
N LEU A 269 -7.27 -1.53 -20.81
CA LEU A 269 -8.61 -2.07 -20.61
C LEU A 269 -9.19 -2.73 -21.87
N SER A 270 -8.76 -2.30 -23.06
CA SER A 270 -9.19 -2.88 -24.34
C SER A 270 -8.60 -4.26 -24.62
N ARG A 271 -7.59 -4.70 -23.84
CA ARG A 271 -6.99 -6.04 -23.96
C ARG A 271 -8.07 -7.13 -23.89
N LYS A 272 -7.82 -8.27 -24.54
CA LYS A 272 -8.83 -9.32 -24.68
C LYS A 272 -8.79 -10.30 -23.50
N GLY A 273 -9.96 -10.69 -23.01
CA GLY A 273 -10.09 -11.85 -22.14
C GLY A 273 -9.19 -11.81 -20.91
N SER A 274 -8.48 -12.90 -20.65
CA SER A 274 -7.53 -13.02 -19.52
C SER A 274 -6.28 -12.10 -19.57
N GLN A 275 -6.09 -11.34 -20.65
CA GLN A 275 -5.06 -10.29 -20.75
C GLN A 275 -5.54 -8.93 -20.24
N ALA A 276 -6.86 -8.74 -20.10
CA ALA A 276 -7.42 -7.56 -19.46
C ALA A 276 -7.32 -7.70 -17.93
N PRO A 277 -6.99 -6.62 -17.20
CA PRO A 277 -6.91 -6.69 -15.75
C PRO A 277 -8.27 -6.94 -15.12
N TYR A 278 -8.30 -7.60 -13.96
CA TYR A 278 -9.43 -7.42 -13.05
C TYR A 278 -9.45 -5.94 -12.63
N LEU A 279 -10.61 -5.29 -12.67
CA LEU A 279 -10.73 -3.87 -12.32
C LEU A 279 -11.51 -3.73 -11.00
N ILE A 280 -10.96 -2.96 -10.07
CA ILE A 280 -11.67 -2.43 -8.91
C ILE A 280 -11.61 -0.90 -9.00
N TYR A 281 -12.73 -0.22 -8.86
CA TYR A 281 -12.74 1.23 -8.71
C TYR A 281 -13.79 1.73 -7.70
N GLU A 282 -13.52 2.85 -7.04
CA GLU A 282 -14.50 3.52 -6.18
C GLU A 282 -15.61 4.15 -7.04
N GLU A 283 -16.86 3.84 -6.72
CA GLU A 283 -18.04 4.38 -7.39
C GLU A 283 -18.92 5.12 -6.39
N ASP A 284 -18.51 6.33 -6.02
CA ASP A 284 -19.31 7.29 -5.25
C ASP A 284 -19.80 8.43 -6.16
N GLU A 285 -21.10 8.45 -6.45
CA GLU A 285 -21.70 9.43 -7.37
C GLU A 285 -21.41 10.88 -6.96
N ARG A 286 -21.34 11.18 -5.65
CA ARG A 286 -21.14 12.56 -5.19
C ARG A 286 -19.72 13.04 -5.49
N LEU A 287 -18.74 12.15 -5.37
CA LEU A 287 -17.34 12.47 -5.67
C LEU A 287 -17.13 12.60 -7.18
N LEU A 288 -17.79 11.74 -7.96
CA LEU A 288 -17.77 11.78 -9.42
C LEU A 288 -18.39 13.09 -9.93
N GLU A 289 -19.59 13.45 -9.45
CA GLU A 289 -20.28 14.69 -9.83
C GLU A 289 -19.45 15.92 -9.46
N ALA A 290 -18.82 15.92 -8.28
CA ALA A 290 -17.91 16.98 -7.84
C ALA A 290 -16.68 17.14 -8.75
N SER A 291 -16.37 16.12 -9.54
CA SER A 291 -15.26 16.07 -10.50
C SER A 291 -15.73 16.13 -11.96
N ASN A 292 -16.99 16.52 -12.20
CA ASN A 292 -17.62 16.60 -13.53
C ASN A 292 -17.65 15.27 -14.30
N SER A 293 -17.93 14.17 -13.60
CA SER A 293 -18.20 12.85 -14.18
C SER A 293 -19.36 12.16 -13.46
N THR A 294 -19.79 11.00 -13.95
CA THR A 294 -20.90 10.23 -13.37
C THR A 294 -20.61 8.74 -13.40
N SER A 295 -21.29 7.95 -12.54
CA SER A 295 -21.17 6.49 -12.62
C SER A 295 -21.63 5.98 -13.98
N LYS A 296 -22.63 6.63 -14.60
CA LYS A 296 -23.12 6.26 -15.93
C LYS A 296 -22.04 6.37 -17.00
N GLU A 297 -21.29 7.47 -17.02
CA GLU A 297 -20.19 7.65 -17.99
C GLU A 297 -19.09 6.60 -17.81
N ILE A 298 -18.78 6.24 -16.56
CA ILE A 298 -17.85 5.15 -16.27
C ILE A 298 -18.39 3.82 -16.82
N ARG A 299 -19.65 3.46 -16.54
CA ARG A 299 -20.25 2.21 -17.03
C ARG A 299 -20.31 2.14 -18.55
N ASP A 300 -20.70 3.24 -19.20
CA ASP A 300 -20.75 3.32 -20.67
C ASP A 300 -19.35 3.15 -21.27
N PHE A 301 -18.33 3.82 -20.71
CA PHE A 301 -16.94 3.65 -21.13
C PHE A 301 -16.46 2.21 -20.93
N LEU A 302 -16.66 1.63 -19.75
CA LEU A 302 -16.25 0.25 -19.45
C LEU A 302 -16.90 -0.76 -20.40
N SER A 303 -18.19 -0.58 -20.72
CA SER A 303 -18.87 -1.40 -21.73
C SER A 303 -18.22 -1.25 -23.12
N SER A 304 -17.84 -0.02 -23.52
CA SER A 304 -17.17 0.24 -24.80
C SER A 304 -15.82 -0.47 -24.94
N VAL A 305 -15.10 -0.67 -23.83
CA VAL A 305 -13.84 -1.44 -23.78
C VAL A 305 -14.05 -2.90 -23.39
N GLY A 306 -15.30 -3.36 -23.32
CA GLY A 306 -15.72 -4.76 -23.17
C GLY A 306 -15.87 -5.29 -21.75
N TYR A 307 -15.86 -4.42 -20.73
CA TYR A 307 -16.20 -4.78 -19.35
C TYR A 307 -17.71 -4.69 -19.14
N ASN A 308 -18.40 -5.80 -19.44
CA ASN A 308 -19.85 -5.92 -19.29
C ASN A 308 -20.28 -6.68 -18.02
N ASP A 309 -19.32 -7.26 -17.27
CA ASP A 309 -19.59 -7.99 -16.03
C ASP A 309 -19.02 -7.20 -14.86
N CYS A 310 -19.89 -6.45 -14.18
CA CYS A 310 -19.52 -5.67 -13.02
C CYS A 310 -20.51 -5.83 -11.86
N THR A 311 -19.98 -5.94 -10.65
CA THR A 311 -20.74 -6.01 -9.40
C THR A 311 -20.29 -4.92 -8.44
N LYS A 312 -21.22 -4.37 -7.65
CA LYS A 312 -20.92 -3.34 -6.66
C LYS A 312 -20.93 -3.95 -5.25
N HIS A 313 -19.89 -3.67 -4.47
CA HIS A 313 -19.71 -4.10 -3.09
C HIS A 313 -19.42 -2.88 -2.21
N GLY A 314 -20.44 -2.35 -1.54
CA GLY A 314 -20.32 -1.06 -0.85
C GLY A 314 -20.17 0.08 -1.87
N THR A 315 -19.08 0.85 -1.74
CA THR A 315 -18.71 1.90 -2.71
C THR A 315 -17.86 1.35 -3.85
N ASP A 316 -17.29 0.14 -3.75
CA ASP A 316 -16.38 -0.39 -4.75
C ASP A 316 -17.14 -1.14 -5.86
N ALA A 317 -16.78 -0.85 -7.10
CA ALA A 317 -17.22 -1.58 -8.27
C ALA A 317 -16.11 -2.54 -8.72
N HIS A 318 -16.48 -3.80 -8.89
CA HIS A 318 -15.63 -4.88 -9.36
C HIS A 318 -16.03 -5.27 -10.76
N CYS A 319 -15.09 -5.25 -11.70
CA CYS A 319 -15.38 -5.48 -13.12
C CYS A 319 -14.40 -6.49 -13.71
N THR A 320 -14.93 -7.40 -14.53
CA THR A 320 -14.13 -8.39 -15.25
C THR A 320 -14.53 -8.47 -16.71
N LYS A 321 -13.58 -8.92 -17.54
CA LYS A 321 -13.81 -9.25 -18.94
C LYS A 321 -13.84 -10.77 -19.07
N LYS A 322 -14.92 -11.30 -19.63
CA LYS A 322 -14.98 -12.73 -19.98
C LYS A 322 -14.19 -12.96 -21.27
N ASP A 323 -13.53 -14.11 -21.36
CA ASP A 323 -13.02 -14.56 -22.66
C ASP A 323 -14.22 -14.69 -23.61
N VAL A 324 -14.17 -13.96 -24.73
CA VAL A 324 -15.12 -14.17 -25.82
C VAL A 324 -14.76 -15.53 -26.41
N ARG A 325 -15.66 -16.51 -26.22
CA ARG A 325 -15.54 -17.82 -26.87
C ARG A 325 -15.56 -17.69 -28.39
#